data_AF-A0A1I0U6J1-F1
#
_entry.id   AF-A0A1I0U6J1-F1
#
_cell.length_a   1.000
_cell.length_b   1.000
_cell.length_c   1.000
_cell.angle_alpha   90.00
_cell.angle_beta   90.00
_cell.angle_gamma   90.00
#
_symmetry.space_group_name_H-M   'P 1'
#
loop_
_entity.id
_entity.type
_entity.pdbx_description
1 polymer ?
#
loop_
_entity_poly.entity_id
_entity_poly.type
_entity_poly.pdbx_seq_one_letter_code
_entity_poly.pdbx_strand_id
1 'polypeptide(L)' 'MLIVETIAKIRRLHFTEGKGIKTICRDLKLSKKVVRKVIRTGITEFTYSRTVQPRPKLGAWLEDLGRLLAINA' A
#
# COMPACT_ATOMS: atom_id res chain seq x y z
N MET A 1 4.43 -2.37 4.37
CA MET A 1 4.23 -1.59 3.13
C MET A 1 5.55 -1.56 2.36
N LEU A 2 5.54 -1.72 1.03
CA LEU A 2 6.69 -1.27 0.23
C LEU A 2 6.60 0.26 0.17
N ILE A 3 7.66 0.94 0.56
CA ILE A 3 7.72 2.40 0.49
C ILE A 3 8.01 2.81 -0.96
N VAL A 4 7.58 4.01 -1.36
CA VAL A 4 7.82 4.57 -2.71
C VAL A 4 9.29 4.50 -3.11
N GLU A 5 10.21 4.69 -2.16
CA GLU A 5 11.66 4.57 -2.38
C GLU A 5 12.06 3.18 -2.90
N THR A 6 11.49 2.11 -2.35
CA THR A 6 11.81 0.74 -2.77
C THR A 6 11.32 0.48 -4.20
N ILE A 7 10.16 1.01 -4.55
CA ILE A 7 9.59 0.93 -5.89
C ILE A 7 10.50 1.66 -6.89
N ALA A 8 10.97 2.87 -6.53
CA ALA A 8 11.90 3.64 -7.33
C ALA A 8 13.23 2.90 -7.56
N LYS A 9 13.81 2.29 -6.51
CA LYS A 9 15.03 1.47 -6.61
C LYS A 9 14.84 0.30 -7.58
N ILE A 10 13.75 -0.46 -7.46
CA ILE A 10 13.46 -1.58 -8.38
C ILE A 10 13.42 -1.09 -9.82
N ARG A 11 12.73 0.03 -10.09
CA ARG A 11 12.59 0.58 -11.44
C ARG A 11 13.93 1.04 -11.99
N ARG A 12 14.74 1.77 -11.21
CA ARG A 12 16.07 2.21 -11.63
C ARG A 12 16.99 1.02 -11.94
N LEU A 13 17.04 0.02 -11.06
CA LEU A 13 17.86 -1.18 -11.25
C LEU A 13 17.46 -1.93 -12.53
N HIS A 14 16.17 -1.98 -12.87
CA HIS A 14 15.71 -2.70 -14.04
C HIS A 14 15.81 -1.89 -15.34
N PHE A 15 15.25 -0.68 -15.38
CA PHE A 15 15.13 0.12 -16.60
C PHE A 15 16.35 0.98 -16.89
N THR A 16 17.08 1.42 -15.87
CA THR A 16 18.30 2.26 -16.06
C THR A 16 19.56 1.40 -16.04
N GLU A 17 19.68 0.49 -15.08
CA GLU A 17 20.90 -0.33 -14.92
C GLU A 17 20.80 -1.70 -15.65
N GLY A 18 19.66 -2.04 -16.23
CA GLY A 18 19.48 -3.28 -17.02
C GLY A 18 19.55 -4.58 -16.21
N LYS A 19 19.47 -4.53 -14.88
CA LYS A 19 19.60 -5.72 -14.04
C LYS A 19 18.40 -6.67 -14.21
N GLY A 20 18.72 -7.96 -14.23
CA GLY A 20 17.73 -9.03 -14.26
C GLY A 20 16.94 -9.15 -12.95
N ILE A 21 15.71 -9.65 -13.04
CA ILE A 21 14.79 -9.80 -11.89
C ILE A 21 15.42 -10.61 -10.75
N LYS A 22 16.13 -11.71 -11.05
CA LYS A 22 16.77 -12.55 -10.01
C LYS A 22 17.82 -11.78 -9.22
N THR A 23 18.60 -10.93 -9.89
CA THR A 23 19.63 -10.08 -9.26
C THR A 23 18.97 -9.06 -8.35
N ILE A 24 17.95 -8.35 -8.85
CA ILE A 24 17.21 -7.35 -8.05
C ILE A 24 16.58 -7.98 -6.80
N CYS A 25 16.03 -9.20 -6.90
CA CYS A 25 15.50 -9.91 -5.75
C CYS A 25 16.56 -10.19 -4.68
N ARG A 26 17.78 -10.57 -5.07
CA ARG A 26 18.89 -10.84 -4.16
C ARG A 26 19.42 -9.55 -3.53
N ASP A 27 19.65 -8.52 -4.35
CA ASP A 27 20.16 -7.22 -3.92
C ASP A 27 19.22 -6.54 -2.91
N LEU A 28 17.92 -6.55 -3.17
CA LEU A 28 16.92 -5.87 -2.34
C LEU A 28 16.28 -6.79 -1.29
N LYS A 29 16.63 -8.09 -1.25
CA LYS A 29 15.99 -9.12 -0.41
C LYS A 29 14.45 -9.11 -0.54
N LEU A 30 13.97 -8.94 -1.77
CA LEU A 30 12.54 -8.88 -2.08
C LEU A 30 12.07 -10.13 -2.84
N SER A 31 10.80 -10.48 -2.64
CA SER A 31 10.19 -11.57 -3.39
C SER A 31 10.10 -11.25 -4.88
N LYS A 32 10.30 -12.29 -5.72
CA LYS A 32 10.15 -12.20 -7.18
C LYS A 32 8.77 -11.68 -7.61
N LYS A 33 7.73 -11.98 -6.81
CA LYS A 33 6.36 -11.51 -7.05
C LYS A 33 6.27 -9.98 -6.99
N VAL A 34 6.86 -9.35 -5.98
CA VAL A 34 6.87 -7.89 -5.81
C VAL A 34 7.65 -7.22 -6.94
N VAL A 35 8.86 -7.70 -7.23
CA VAL A 35 9.71 -7.13 -8.29
C VAL A 35 9.02 -7.21 -9.65
N ARG A 36 8.45 -8.38 -10.00
CA ARG A 36 7.64 -8.54 -11.23
C ARG A 36 6.43 -7.62 -11.25
N LYS A 37 5.74 -7.44 -10.12
CA LYS A 37 4.58 -6.56 -10.03
C LYS A 37 4.99 -5.13 -10.41
N VAL A 38 6.02 -4.58 -9.76
CA VAL A 38 6.52 -3.22 -10.03
C VAL A 38 6.90 -3.04 -11.49
N ILE A 39 7.70 -3.95 -12.04
CA ILE A 39 8.19 -3.87 -13.43
C ILE A 39 7.04 -3.93 -14.42
N ARG A 40 6.08 -4.85 -14.22
CA ARG A 40 4.97 -5.07 -15.17
C ARG A 40 3.95 -3.94 -15.15
N THR A 41 3.61 -3.41 -13.98
CA THR A 41 2.52 -2.44 -13.84
C THR A 41 2.97 -0.99 -13.91
N GLY A 42 4.27 -0.71 -13.83
CA GLY A 42 4.79 0.67 -13.84
C GLY A 42 4.28 1.53 -12.68
N ILE A 43 3.80 0.91 -11.61
CA ILE A 43 3.18 1.59 -10.47
C ILE A 43 4.28 2.31 -9.67
N THR A 44 3.95 3.48 -9.14
CA THR A 44 4.82 4.31 -8.28
C THR A 44 4.52 4.14 -6.79
N GLU A 45 3.32 3.70 -6.42
CA GLU A 45 2.92 3.46 -5.04
C GLU A 45 1.99 2.25 -4.91
N PHE A 46 2.21 1.42 -3.88
CA PHE A 46 1.22 0.42 -3.48
C PHE A 46 0.26 0.99 -2.45
N THR A 47 -0.81 1.62 -2.92
CA THR A 47 -1.89 2.06 -2.04
C THR A 47 -2.70 0.85 -1.57
N TYR A 48 -2.90 0.75 -0.25
CA TYR A 48 -3.80 -0.23 0.33
C TYR A 48 -5.24 0.25 0.16
N SER A 49 -5.96 -0.31 -0.82
CA SER A 49 -7.39 -0.08 -1.00
C SER A 49 -8.20 -1.23 -0.40
N ARG A 50 -9.18 -0.89 0.45
CA ARG A 50 -10.18 -1.84 0.95
C ARG A 50 -11.48 -1.61 0.19
N THR A 51 -11.99 -2.65 -0.45
CA THR A 51 -13.30 -2.62 -1.14
C THR A 51 -14.45 -2.43 -0.16
N VAL A 52 -14.31 -2.94 1.06
CA VAL A 52 -15.28 -2.77 2.15
C VAL A 52 -14.52 -2.31 3.38
N GLN A 53 -14.80 -1.09 3.82
CA GLN A 53 -14.36 -0.64 5.13
C GLN A 53 -15.33 -1.23 6.17
N PRO A 54 -14.83 -1.89 7.23
CA PRO A 54 -15.64 -2.14 8.41
C PRO A 54 -16.25 -0.81 8.86
N ARG A 55 -17.52 -0.81 9.31
CA ARG A 55 -18.11 0.38 9.90
C ARG A 55 -17.12 0.96 10.91
N PRO A 56 -16.94 2.30 10.97
CA PRO A 56 -16.10 2.93 11.99
C PRO A 56 -16.47 2.31 13.35
N LYS A 57 -15.53 2.16 14.29
CA LYS A 57 -15.84 1.58 15.62
C LYS A 57 -17.04 2.27 16.30
N LEU A 58 -17.25 3.54 15.97
CA LEU A 58 -18.36 4.38 16.43
C LEU A 58 -19.66 4.24 15.62
N GLY A 59 -19.66 3.55 14.48
CA GLY A 59 -20.80 3.51 13.56
C GLY A 59 -22.07 2.93 14.17
N ALA A 60 -21.94 1.93 15.06
CA ALA A 60 -23.09 1.39 15.79
C ALA A 60 -23.60 2.28 16.94
N TRP A 61 -22.80 3.27 17.34
CA TRP A 61 -23.04 4.10 18.53
C TRP A 61 -23.29 5.56 18.17
N LEU A 62 -23.25 5.91 16.87
CA LEU A 62 -23.29 7.29 16.40
C LEU A 62 -24.63 7.96 16.73
N GLU A 63 -25.73 7.22 16.60
CA GLU A 63 -27.07 7.70 16.94
C GLU A 63 -27.22 7.92 18.44
N ASP A 64 -26.78 6.96 19.26
CA ASP A 64 -26.81 7.07 20.72
C ASP A 64 -25.97 8.24 21.23
N LEU A 65 -24.75 8.39 20.69
CA LEU A 65 -23.87 9.51 21.03
C LEU A 65 -24.47 10.85 20.60
N GLY A 66 -25.10 10.93 19.42
CA GLY A 66 -25.81 12.12 18.96
C GLY A 66 -26.98 12.49 19.88
N ARG A 67 -27.76 11.50 20.32
CA ARG A 67 -28.84 11.71 21.29
C ARG A 67 -28.32 12.22 22.63
N LEU A 68 -27.26 11.61 23.17
CA LEU A 68 -26.65 12.04 24.43
C LEU A 68 -26.09 13.47 24.35
N LEU A 69 -25.52 13.85 23.21
CA LEU A 69 -25.04 15.22 22.99
C LEU A 69 -26.19 16.23 22.97
N ALA A 70 -27.30 15.90 22.31
CA ALA A 70 -28.47 16.78 22.23
C ALA A 70 -29.18 16.97 23.59
N ILE A 71 -29.11 15.98 24.48
CA ILE A 71 -29.68 16.06 25.84
C ILE A 71 -28.83 16.96 26.76
N ASN A 72 -27.52 17.04 26.51
CA ASN A 72 -26.57 17.82 27.31
C ASN A 72 -26.32 19.25 26.77
N ALA A 73 -27.02 19.65 25.70
CA ALA A 73 -26.99 21.02 25.15
C ALA A 73 -28.01 21.91 25.87
#